data_AF-A0A3N5Q7F2-F1
#
_entry.id   AF-A0A3N5Q7F2-F1
#
_cell.length_a   1.000
_cell.length_b   1.000
_cell.length_c   1.000
_cell.angle_alpha   90.00
_cell.angle_beta   90.00
_cell.angle_gamma   90.00
#
_symmetry.space_group_name_H-M   'P 1'
#
loop_
_entity.id
_entity.type
_entity.pdbx_description
1 polymer ?
#
loop_
_entity_poly.entity_id
_entity_poly.type
_entity_poly.pdbx_seq_one_letter_code
_entity_poly.pdbx_strand_id
1 'polypeptide(L)'
;MAKFIKGDVVVIPFPFSDLSQSKRRPALVVAQLEGDDAVLCQITSKTIKDTYAISIDEIDFESGSLSQPSNIRPNRLFTADNHIWPEPDRTLTKKGILCRD
;
A
#
# COMPACT_ATOMS: atom_id res chain seq x y z
N MET A 1 19.13 6.16 2.11
CA MET A 1 18.14 5.08 2.28
C MET A 1 17.30 5.00 1.02
N ALA A 2 16.91 3.81 0.58
CA ALA A 2 16.07 3.65 -0.61
C ALA A 2 14.73 4.35 -0.36
N LYS A 3 14.31 5.23 -1.28
CA LYS A 3 13.09 6.01 -1.16
C LYS A 3 12.01 5.31 -1.98
N PHE A 4 10.96 4.85 -1.33
CA PHE A 4 9.85 4.15 -1.96
C PHE A 4 9.00 5.08 -2.81
N ILE A 5 8.77 4.75 -4.07
CA ILE A 5 8.14 5.64 -5.03
C ILE A 5 6.65 5.33 -5.22
N LYS A 6 5.94 6.26 -5.86
CA LYS A 6 4.55 6.04 -6.28
C LYS A 6 4.45 4.72 -7.07
N GLY A 7 3.52 3.87 -6.67
CA GLY A 7 3.32 2.54 -7.27
C GLY A 7 3.89 1.39 -6.44
N ASP A 8 4.80 1.66 -5.51
CA ASP A 8 5.32 0.63 -4.61
C ASP A 8 4.25 0.16 -3.63
N VAL A 9 4.28 -1.12 -3.29
CA VAL A 9 3.48 -1.70 -2.22
C VAL A 9 4.41 -2.05 -1.06
N VAL A 10 4.10 -1.46 0.09
CA VAL A 10 4.89 -1.56 1.32
C VAL A 10 4.07 -2.20 2.43
N VAL A 11 4.72 -2.93 3.33
CA VAL A 11 4.05 -3.57 4.47
C VAL A 11 4.38 -2.78 5.73
N ILE A 12 3.37 -2.11 6.29
CA ILE A 12 3.53 -1.24 7.47
C ILE A 12 2.59 -1.66 8.60
N PRO A 13 2.93 -1.36 9.86
CA PRO A 13 2.01 -1.52 10.98
C PRO A 13 0.82 -0.56 10.82
N PHE A 14 -0.37 -1.12 10.62
CA PHE A 14 -1.61 -0.34 10.51
C PHE A 14 -2.47 -0.55 11.75
N PRO A 15 -2.81 0.51 12.51
CA PRO A 15 -3.65 0.40 13.69
C PRO A 15 -5.08 0.01 13.29
N PHE A 16 -5.75 -0.76 14.14
CA PHE A 16 -7.19 -0.89 14.05
C PHE A 16 -7.89 0.43 14.38
N SER A 17 -9.14 0.56 13.95
CA SER A 17 -9.95 1.77 14.18
C SER A 17 -10.21 2.05 15.66
N ASP A 18 -10.15 1.02 16.50
CA ASP A 18 -10.26 1.10 17.97
C ASP A 18 -8.90 1.32 18.66
N LEU A 19 -7.81 1.47 17.88
CA LEU A 19 -6.42 1.64 18.34
C LEU A 19 -5.90 0.55 19.28
N SER A 20 -6.63 -0.56 19.45
CA SER A 20 -6.30 -1.58 20.44
C SER A 20 -5.06 -2.39 20.06
N GLN A 21 -4.84 -2.59 18.75
CA GLN A 21 -3.71 -3.32 18.20
C GLN A 21 -3.33 -2.76 16.83
N SER A 22 -2.10 -3.00 16.41
CA SER A 22 -1.65 -2.80 15.02
C SER A 22 -1.45 -4.14 14.34
N LYS A 23 -1.87 -4.26 13.08
CA LYS A 23 -1.50 -5.40 12.23
C LYS A 23 -0.68 -4.92 11.05
N ARG A 24 0.33 -5.68 10.65
CA ARG A 24 1.07 -5.43 9.42
C ARG A 24 0.12 -5.60 8.23
N ARG A 25 -0.03 -4.56 7.42
CA ARG A 25 -0.89 -4.57 6.23
C ARG A 25 -0.13 -3.99 5.04
N PRO A 26 -0.36 -4.54 3.84
CA PRO A 26 0.11 -3.91 2.62
C PRO A 26 -0.59 -2.56 2.42
N ALA A 27 0.15 -1.59 1.91
CA ALA A 27 -0.32 -0.28 1.51
C ALA A 27 0.38 0.13 0.22
N LEU A 28 -0.36 0.78 -0.67
CA LEU A 28 0.18 1.34 -1.92
C LEU A 28 0.70 2.75 -1.65
N VAL A 29 1.91 3.05 -2.09
CA VAL A 29 2.48 4.39 -2.11
C VAL A 29 1.82 5.19 -3.24
N VAL A 30 1.08 6.24 -2.86
CA VAL A 30 0.36 7.10 -3.82
C VAL A 30 1.20 8.33 -4.17
N ALA A 31 1.84 8.93 -3.17
CA ALA A 31 2.72 10.08 -3.34
C ALA A 31 3.74 10.14 -2.21
N GLN A 32 4.96 10.55 -2.52
CA GLN A 32 5.91 11.01 -1.50
C GLN A 32 5.60 12.47 -1.18
N LEU A 33 5.74 12.85 0.09
CA LEU A 33 5.71 14.24 0.50
C LEU A 33 7.14 14.77 0.66
N GLU A 34 7.28 16.09 0.80
CA GLU A 34 8.54 16.67 1.24
C GLU A 34 8.80 16.24 2.70
N GLY A 35 10.06 15.91 3.00
CA GLY A 35 10.44 15.33 4.29
C GLY A 35 10.32 13.80 4.32
N ASP A 36 9.90 13.28 5.48
CA ASP A 36 9.88 11.84 5.77
C ASP A 36 8.49 11.21 5.66
N ASP A 37 7.47 11.93 5.19
CA ASP A 37 6.13 11.38 5.06
C ASP A 37 5.82 10.89 3.63
N ALA A 38 4.92 9.91 3.52
CA ALA A 38 4.26 9.56 2.27
C ALA A 38 2.76 9.39 2.45
N VAL A 39 2.02 9.64 1.36
CA VAL A 39 0.60 9.33 1.24
C VAL A 39 0.46 7.89 0.78
N LEU A 40 -0.19 7.09 1.62
CA LEU A 40 -0.43 5.68 1.41
C LEU A 40 -1.92 5.39 1.23
N CYS A 41 -2.20 4.33 0.49
CA CYS A 41 -3.55 3.82 0.27
C CYS A 41 -3.66 2.39 0.80
N GLN A 42 -4.70 2.12 1.59
CA GLN A 42 -4.89 0.80 2.18
C GLN A 42 -5.09 -0.29 1.11
N ILE A 43 -4.45 -1.45 1.32
CA ILE A 43 -4.75 -2.69 0.61
C ILE A 43 -5.36 -3.70 1.60
N THR A 44 -6.38 -4.44 1.17
CA THR A 44 -6.99 -5.51 1.97
C THR A 44 -7.46 -6.69 1.14
N SER A 45 -7.26 -7.91 1.64
CA SER A 45 -7.82 -9.13 1.04
C SER A 45 -9.26 -9.43 1.47
N LYS A 46 -9.83 -8.65 2.40
CA LYS A 46 -11.23 -8.81 2.78
C LYS A 46 -12.12 -8.43 1.60
N THR A 47 -13.09 -9.29 1.29
CA THR A 47 -14.18 -8.95 0.37
C THR A 47 -15.01 -7.84 0.99
N ILE A 48 -14.89 -6.64 0.44
CA ILE A 48 -15.67 -5.47 0.87
C ILE A 48 -16.54 -5.04 -0.30
N LYS A 49 -17.82 -4.83 -0.05
CA LYS A 49 -18.73 -4.15 -0.99
C LYS A 49 -18.44 -2.66 -0.94
N ASP A 50 -17.34 -2.26 -1.57
CA ASP A 50 -16.92 -0.87 -1.69
C ASP A 50 -16.84 -0.53 -3.17
N THR A 51 -17.65 0.43 -3.61
CA THR A 51 -17.71 0.87 -5.02
C THR A 51 -16.39 1.47 -5.51
N TYR A 52 -15.53 1.90 -4.59
CA TYR A 52 -14.21 2.43 -4.94
C TYR A 52 -13.11 1.37 -4.87
N ALA A 53 -13.41 0.13 -4.46
CA ALA A 53 -12.40 -0.92 -4.39
C ALA A 53 -11.90 -1.29 -5.80
N ILE A 54 -10.57 -1.29 -5.94
CA ILE A 54 -9.90 -1.71 -7.16
C ILE A 54 -9.23 -3.05 -6.87
N SER A 55 -9.71 -4.11 -7.53
CA SER A 55 -9.11 -5.44 -7.42
C SER A 55 -7.66 -5.41 -7.89
N ILE A 56 -6.83 -6.17 -7.18
CA ILE A 56 -5.45 -6.45 -7.56
C ILE A 56 -5.14 -7.92 -7.39
N ASP A 57 -4.44 -8.49 -8.35
CA ASP A 57 -3.94 -9.85 -8.31
C ASP A 57 -2.46 -9.91 -8.72
N GLU A 58 -1.92 -11.13 -8.88
CA GLU A 58 -0.50 -11.34 -9.16
C GLU A 58 -0.04 -10.73 -10.49
N ILE A 59 -0.91 -10.62 -11.51
CA ILE A 59 -0.53 -10.09 -12.82
C ILE A 59 -0.34 -8.57 -12.81
N ASP A 60 -0.86 -7.91 -11.78
CA ASP A 60 -0.73 -6.47 -11.56
C ASP A 60 0.62 -6.10 -10.96
N PHE A 61 1.53 -7.03 -10.68
CA PHE A 61 2.85 -6.76 -10.12
C PHE A 61 3.96 -6.91 -11.16
N GLU A 62 4.91 -5.98 -11.15
CA GLU A 62 6.15 -6.06 -11.94
C GLU A 62 7.16 -6.97 -11.24
N SER A 63 7.19 -6.93 -9.92
CA SER A 63 8.04 -7.79 -9.10
C SER A 63 7.35 -8.15 -7.77
N GLY A 64 7.51 -9.41 -7.37
CA GLY A 64 6.84 -9.99 -6.21
C GLY A 64 5.32 -10.14 -6.39
N SER A 65 4.63 -10.51 -5.31
CA SER A 65 3.17 -10.61 -5.30
C SER A 65 2.62 -10.51 -3.87
N LEU A 66 1.33 -10.22 -3.75
CA LEU A 66 0.59 -10.44 -2.52
C LEU A 66 0.22 -11.92 -2.40
N SER A 67 0.18 -12.44 -1.18
CA SER A 67 -0.12 -13.86 -0.93
C SER A 67 -1.52 -14.32 -1.37
N GLN A 68 -2.41 -13.38 -1.69
CA GLN A 68 -3.77 -13.63 -2.14
C GLN A 68 -4.34 -12.40 -2.86
N PRO A 69 -5.33 -12.59 -3.75
CA PRO A 69 -6.07 -11.50 -4.37
C PRO A 69 -6.57 -10.49 -3.33
N SER A 70 -6.41 -9.22 -3.64
CA SER A 70 -6.66 -8.12 -2.70
C SER A 70 -7.31 -6.94 -3.39
N ASN A 71 -7.64 -5.91 -2.62
CA ASN A 71 -8.30 -4.70 -3.10
C ASN A 71 -7.57 -3.46 -2.58
N ILE A 72 -7.22 -2.55 -3.49
CA ILE A 72 -6.82 -1.18 -3.16
C ILE A 72 -8.08 -0.40 -2.82
N ARG A 73 -8.01 0.43 -1.78
CA ARG A 73 -9.13 1.26 -1.31
C ARG A 73 -8.79 2.74 -1.38
N PRO A 74 -8.96 3.42 -2.53
CA PRO A 74 -8.64 4.84 -2.71
C PRO A 74 -9.38 5.78 -1.75
N ASN A 75 -10.51 5.34 -1.19
CA ASN A 75 -11.26 6.03 -0.14
C ASN A 75 -10.67 5.84 1.28
N ARG A 76 -9.55 5.13 1.43
CA ARG A 76 -8.84 4.86 2.68
C ARG A 76 -7.37 5.28 2.54
N LEU A 77 -7.16 6.59 2.42
CA LEU A 77 -5.84 7.21 2.41
C LEU A 77 -5.38 7.57 3.82
N PHE A 78 -4.06 7.55 4.04
CA PHE A 78 -3.43 7.98 5.27
C PHE A 78 -1.97 8.36 5.01
N THR A 79 -1.39 9.16 5.90
CA THR A 79 0.04 9.51 5.87
C THR A 79 0.82 8.63 6.84
N ALA A 80 2.05 8.30 6.49
CA ALA A 80 2.96 7.57 7.37
C ALA A 80 4.40 8.04 7.17
N ASP A 81 5.14 8.10 8.27
CA ASP A 81 6.57 8.40 8.30
C ASP A 81 7.38 7.22 7.73
N ASN A 82 8.37 7.51 6.89
CA ASN A 82 9.26 6.59 6.22
C ASN A 82 10.15 5.79 7.20
N HIS A 83 10.36 6.27 8.43
CA HIS A 83 11.13 5.56 9.46
C HIS A 83 10.45 4.27 9.94
N ILE A 84 9.14 4.12 9.77
CA ILE A 84 8.42 2.90 10.17
C ILE A 84 8.32 1.86 9.04
N TRP A 85 9.03 2.08 7.92
CA TRP A 85 8.91 1.25 6.73
C TRP A 85 9.86 0.05 6.82
N PRO A 86 9.50 -1.09 6.21
CA PRO A 86 10.36 -2.27 6.20
C PRO A 86 11.62 -2.02 5.36
N GLU A 87 12.65 -2.86 5.53
CA GLU A 87 13.83 -2.84 4.67
C GLU A 87 13.44 -2.98 3.17
N PRO A 88 14.20 -2.38 2.24
CA PRO A 88 13.82 -2.26 0.82
C PRO A 88 13.61 -3.61 0.11
N ASP A 89 14.25 -4.67 0.60
CA ASP A 89 14.18 -6.05 0.10
C ASP A 89 12.81 -6.72 0.30
N ARG A 90 11.90 -6.10 1.07
CA ARG A 90 10.53 -6.58 1.33
C ARG A 90 9.44 -5.80 0.59
N THR A 91 9.83 -5.00 -0.40
CA THR A 91 8.93 -4.17 -1.20
C THR A 91 8.39 -4.96 -2.39
N LEU A 92 7.12 -4.80 -2.71
CA LEU A 92 6.52 -5.33 -3.94
C LEU A 92 6.33 -4.17 -4.91
N THR A 93 6.78 -4.32 -6.15
CA THR A 93 6.58 -3.28 -7.17
C THR A 93 5.31 -3.61 -7.94
N LYS A 94 4.28 -2.77 -7.80
CA LYS A 94 3.07 -2.90 -8.61
C LYS A 94 3.38 -2.42 -10.03
N LYS A 95 2.94 -3.19 -11.03
CA LYS A 95 3.04 -2.84 -12.44
C LYS A 95 2.34 -1.51 -12.68
N GLY A 96 3.06 -0.60 -13.34
CA GLY A 96 2.70 0.82 -13.43
C GLY A 96 1.23 1.07 -13.76
N ILE A 97 0.41 1.38 -12.75
CA ILE A 97 -0.94 1.93 -12.90
C ILE A 97 -1.24 2.82 -11.69
N LEU A 98 -0.89 4.10 -11.81
CA LEU A 98 -1.67 5.23 -11.28
C LEU A 98 -1.54 6.47 -12.21
N CYS A 99 -1.15 6.24 -13.47
CA CYS A 99 -1.24 7.20 -14.58
C CYS A 99 -1.66 6.37 -15.81
N ARG A 100 -2.95 6.08 -15.96
CA ARG A 100 -3.50 6.02 -17.30
C ARG A 100 -4.09 7.41 -17.51
N ASP A 101 -3.46 8.16 -18.41
CA ASP A 101 -4.00 9.42 -18.95
C ASP A 101 -5.40 9.19 -19.52
#